data_AF-A0A2S2QB56-F1
#
_entry.id   AF-A0A2S2QB56-F1
#
_cell.length_a   1.000
_cell.length_b   1.000
_cell.length_c   1.000
_cell.angle_alpha   90.00
_cell.angle_beta   90.00
_cell.angle_gamma   90.00
#
_symmetry.space_group_name_H-M   'P 1'
#
loop_
_entity.id
_entity.type
_entity.pdbx_description
1 polymer ?
#
loop_
_entity_poly.entity_id
_entity_poly.type
_entity_poly.pdbx_seq_one_letter_code
_entity_poly.pdbx_strand_id
1 'polypeptide(L)'
;MVDEDFSALIAEEDVYRGKGSGYTLKCIDGLLLGVYKYTPLDGSSYVPLPASVESRKAVVNPQNIDRECFKWAILVKHVQNIAHLNRVGVNYSSEEYRYDFSALSVPTPVSEIKMFERYNPGTSVNVYGLGNCGNEKISPHTVYPLRVVDTEQENHFDLLLITHEGDNHYTFISNFSRLVSTQMTMREHNVFVCKKCFTRFDERPTRYKCSGAAALAEHMKICGPHKPIVPLMPSEGATVRFDAWVKTQRLPFVVYADFESYLRKSTETRGANTRVSQDHCPMSYGFLVKAADGVPAELLERFEIPSAPVIVRGSVARDDVARQFVLAVIEIAGKLYELYKTTITGIVWTGGEEELAVHVAKTRCDLCRTAFREENRKVAHHDHLSGRFLKTLCNTCNLKLRTPNFVPCFLHNLSKYDAHFIVTELGYDTERISVIPNSEEMYISFSKYINSKFTIRFVDTYRFMSSSLSTLAANLSTADFGKFREIAKVFAPNDMPLVTRKGVYPYEYTDSWDKLSETSLPERSEFFS
;
A
#
# COMPACT_ATOMS: atom_id res chain seq x y z
N MET A 1 25.62 -8.46 23.31
CA MET A 1 24.31 -8.75 22.70
C MET A 1 23.22 -8.90 23.73
N VAL A 2 23.02 -10.04 24.41
CA VAL A 2 21.89 -10.17 25.36
C VAL A 2 21.96 -9.15 26.51
N ASP A 3 23.14 -8.93 27.09
CA ASP A 3 23.32 -7.92 28.16
C ASP A 3 23.18 -6.47 27.66
N GLU A 4 23.49 -6.21 26.38
CA GLU A 4 23.34 -4.88 25.76
C GLU A 4 21.87 -4.60 25.44
N ASP A 5 21.15 -5.59 24.92
CA ASP A 5 19.71 -5.50 24.66
C ASP A 5 18.92 -5.40 25.96
N PHE A 6 19.36 -6.10 27.02
CA PHE A 6 18.79 -5.98 28.36
C PHE A 6 19.07 -4.59 28.97
N SER A 7 20.28 -4.05 28.78
CA SER A 7 20.62 -2.69 29.22
C SER A 7 19.82 -1.63 28.47
N ALA A 8 19.54 -1.84 27.17
CA ALA A 8 18.68 -0.95 26.38
C ALA A 8 17.22 -0.99 26.87
N LEU A 9 16.69 -2.17 27.20
CA LEU A 9 15.35 -2.34 27.77
C LEU A 9 15.20 -1.63 29.12
N ILE A 10 16.20 -1.71 29.99
CA ILE A 10 16.23 -1.00 31.29
C ILE A 10 16.30 0.52 31.07
N ALA A 11 17.11 0.98 30.11
CA ALA A 11 17.19 2.41 29.77
C ALA A 11 15.87 2.94 29.19
N GLU A 12 15.18 2.16 28.35
CA GLU A 12 13.86 2.51 27.83
C GLU A 12 12.79 2.55 28.93
N GLU A 13 12.84 1.63 29.90
CA GLU A 13 11.97 1.65 31.10
C GLU A 13 12.14 2.96 31.88
N ASP A 14 13.38 3.34 32.18
CA ASP A 14 13.69 4.56 32.94
C ASP A 14 13.24 5.83 32.19
N VAL A 15 13.43 5.86 30.87
CA VAL A 15 12.93 6.95 30.01
C VAL A 15 11.40 7.01 30.02
N TYR A 16 10.71 5.86 30.02
CA TYR A 16 9.25 5.79 30.07
C TYR A 16 8.69 6.28 31.42
N ARG A 17 9.35 5.92 32.53
CA ARG A 17 8.97 6.38 33.88
C ARG A 17 9.23 7.88 34.08
N GLY A 18 10.27 8.43 33.43
CA GLY A 18 10.64 9.85 33.54
C GLY A 18 9.73 10.83 32.80
N LYS A 19 8.93 10.39 31.81
CA LYS A 19 8.15 11.26 30.92
C LYS A 19 6.68 11.49 31.31
N GLY A 20 6.31 11.24 32.58
CA GLY A 20 5.08 11.80 33.17
C GLY A 20 3.73 11.24 32.66
N SER A 21 3.72 10.16 31.89
CA SER A 21 2.48 9.55 31.33
C SER A 21 1.66 8.72 32.33
N GLY A 22 2.13 8.56 33.58
CA GLY A 22 1.41 7.85 34.65
C GLY A 22 1.34 6.33 34.52
N TYR A 23 1.87 5.74 33.45
CA TYR A 23 1.95 4.29 33.27
C TYR A 23 3.24 3.73 33.87
N THR A 24 3.15 2.59 34.57
CA THR A 24 4.32 1.87 35.13
C THR A 24 4.41 0.49 34.49
N LEU A 25 5.59 0.11 34.00
CA LEU A 25 5.87 -1.24 33.49
C LEU A 25 5.63 -2.26 34.62
N LYS A 26 4.78 -3.27 34.37
CA LYS A 26 4.39 -4.24 35.41
C LYS A 26 5.31 -5.47 35.43
N CYS A 27 5.57 -6.07 34.27
CA CYS A 27 6.50 -7.18 34.10
C CYS A 27 6.83 -7.37 32.61
N ILE A 28 7.96 -8.00 32.33
CA ILE A 28 8.32 -8.52 31.00
C ILE A 28 8.02 -10.01 31.03
N ASP A 29 7.05 -10.46 30.22
CA ASP A 29 6.57 -11.86 30.23
C ASP A 29 7.61 -12.87 29.68
N GLY A 30 8.59 -12.40 28.90
CA GLY A 30 9.70 -13.21 28.42
C GLY A 30 10.42 -12.57 27.25
N LEU A 31 11.66 -13.00 27.00
CA LEU A 31 12.49 -12.54 25.89
C LEU A 31 12.59 -13.67 24.86
N LEU A 32 12.15 -13.42 23.63
CA LEU A 32 12.11 -14.43 22.58
C LEU A 32 13.39 -14.34 21.74
N LEU A 33 14.36 -15.21 22.03
CA LEU A 33 15.61 -15.25 21.27
C LEU A 33 15.43 -16.11 20.01
N GLY A 34 15.31 -15.47 18.86
CA GLY A 34 15.36 -16.12 17.56
C GLY A 34 16.81 -16.43 17.18
N VAL A 35 17.28 -17.65 17.46
CA VAL A 35 18.59 -18.12 17.00
C VAL A 35 18.44 -18.70 15.60
N TYR A 36 18.87 -17.95 14.59
CA TYR A 36 18.96 -18.44 13.23
C TYR A 36 20.39 -18.93 12.95
N LYS A 37 20.54 -20.12 12.37
CA LYS A 37 21.84 -20.59 11.90
C LYS A 37 22.29 -19.73 10.73
N TYR A 38 23.07 -18.69 11.00
CA TYR A 38 23.70 -17.87 9.97
C TYR A 38 24.69 -18.75 9.19
N THR A 39 24.34 -19.05 7.95
CA THR A 39 25.24 -19.71 7.01
C THR A 39 25.65 -18.62 6.02
N PRO A 40 26.81 -17.97 6.19
CA PRO A 40 27.23 -16.92 5.28
C PRO A 40 27.36 -17.47 3.86
N LEU A 41 26.96 -16.66 2.88
CA LEU A 41 27.09 -16.97 1.46
C LEU A 41 28.54 -16.70 1.04
N ASP A 42 29.42 -17.64 1.38
CA ASP A 42 30.87 -17.57 1.17
C ASP A 42 31.34 -18.55 0.10
N GLY A 43 32.20 -18.10 -0.81
CA GLY A 43 32.73 -18.92 -1.90
C GLY A 43 33.94 -19.79 -1.50
N SER A 44 33.75 -21.10 -1.45
CA SER A 44 34.71 -22.16 -1.09
C SER A 44 35.51 -22.71 -2.30
N SER A 45 35.94 -23.97 -2.24
CA SER A 45 36.59 -24.70 -3.33
C SER A 45 35.63 -25.02 -4.48
N TYR A 46 36.15 -25.61 -5.57
CA TYR A 46 35.37 -25.96 -6.75
C TYR A 46 34.13 -26.80 -6.41
N VAL A 47 32.97 -26.35 -6.90
CA VAL A 47 31.71 -27.08 -6.87
C VAL A 47 31.26 -27.33 -8.32
N PRO A 48 30.90 -28.57 -8.70
CA PRO A 48 30.44 -28.85 -10.07
C PRO A 48 29.09 -28.18 -10.33
N LEU A 49 28.90 -27.70 -11.57
CA LEU A 49 27.61 -27.15 -11.99
C LEU A 49 26.56 -28.27 -12.09
N PRO A 50 25.31 -28.02 -11.68
CA PRO A 50 24.22 -28.94 -11.99
C PRO A 50 24.04 -29.09 -13.51
N ALA A 51 23.71 -30.30 -13.97
CA ALA A 51 23.57 -30.61 -15.40
C ALA A 51 22.61 -29.68 -16.16
N SER A 52 21.57 -29.18 -15.48
CA SER A 52 20.61 -28.23 -16.06
C SER A 52 21.20 -26.85 -16.37
N VAL A 53 22.25 -26.45 -15.65
CA VAL A 53 22.99 -25.20 -15.86
C VAL A 53 24.13 -25.44 -16.84
N GLU A 54 24.89 -26.52 -16.68
CA GLU A 54 26.02 -26.87 -17.55
C GLU A 54 25.61 -27.02 -19.02
N SER A 55 24.51 -27.71 -19.29
CA SER A 55 23.97 -27.90 -20.65
C SER A 55 23.65 -26.59 -21.40
N ARG A 56 23.49 -25.47 -20.68
CA ARG A 56 23.21 -24.16 -21.30
C ARG A 56 24.43 -23.50 -21.90
N LYS A 57 25.65 -23.88 -21.50
CA LYS A 57 26.89 -23.20 -21.91
C LYS A 57 26.78 -21.68 -21.74
N ALA A 58 26.20 -21.26 -20.60
CA ALA A 58 25.94 -19.86 -20.23
C ALA A 58 26.73 -19.42 -18.99
N VAL A 59 27.41 -20.36 -18.35
CA VAL A 59 28.19 -20.19 -17.13
C VAL A 59 29.56 -20.84 -17.36
N VAL A 60 30.61 -20.14 -16.94
CA VAL A 60 31.98 -20.65 -16.91
C VAL A 60 32.32 -20.92 -15.44
N ASN A 61 32.83 -22.11 -15.17
CA ASN A 61 33.12 -22.59 -13.82
C ASN A 61 34.63 -22.88 -13.69
N PRO A 62 35.44 -21.89 -13.25
CA PRO A 62 36.87 -22.08 -13.06
C PRO A 62 37.15 -23.12 -11.95
N GLN A 63 37.85 -24.20 -12.28
CA GLN A 63 38.24 -25.24 -11.33
C GLN A 63 39.41 -24.74 -10.47
N ASN A 64 39.10 -24.35 -9.24
CA ASN A 64 40.07 -23.92 -8.25
C ASN A 64 40.24 -24.97 -7.13
N ILE A 65 41.47 -25.06 -6.61
CA ILE A 65 41.81 -25.91 -5.45
C ILE A 65 41.88 -25.12 -4.13
N ASP A 66 41.89 -23.79 -4.24
CA ASP A 66 41.90 -22.84 -3.12
C ASP A 66 40.46 -22.43 -2.72
N ARG A 67 40.34 -21.37 -1.91
CA ARG A 67 39.05 -20.76 -1.52
C ARG A 67 38.83 -19.40 -2.20
N GLU A 68 39.53 -19.12 -3.29
CA GLU A 68 39.51 -17.83 -4.01
C GLU A 68 38.56 -17.83 -5.21
N CYS A 69 37.47 -18.62 -5.19
CA CYS A 69 36.60 -18.77 -6.36
C CYS A 69 35.99 -17.43 -6.85
N PHE A 70 35.80 -16.44 -5.97
CA PHE A 70 35.39 -15.09 -6.38
C PHE A 70 36.40 -14.43 -7.32
N LYS A 71 37.69 -14.45 -6.93
CA LYS A 71 38.80 -13.92 -7.75
C LYS A 71 38.84 -14.60 -9.12
N TRP A 72 38.76 -15.92 -9.15
CA TRP A 72 38.77 -16.67 -10.41
C TRP A 72 37.55 -16.39 -11.27
N ALA A 73 36.36 -16.24 -10.68
CA ALA A 73 35.14 -15.88 -11.40
C ALA A 73 35.15 -14.45 -11.96
N ILE A 74 35.96 -13.54 -11.40
CA ILE A 74 36.19 -12.19 -11.97
C ILE A 74 37.22 -12.27 -13.11
N LEU A 75 38.35 -12.94 -12.89
CA LEU A 75 39.47 -12.96 -13.84
C LEU A 75 39.17 -13.71 -15.13
N VAL A 76 38.25 -14.68 -15.11
CA VAL A 76 37.88 -15.49 -16.29
C VAL A 76 37.47 -14.67 -17.51
N LYS A 77 36.89 -13.48 -17.32
CA LYS A 77 36.50 -12.57 -18.41
C LYS A 77 37.69 -12.13 -19.27
N HIS A 78 38.90 -12.14 -18.71
CA HIS A 78 40.14 -11.67 -19.34
C HIS A 78 41.01 -12.79 -19.90
N VAL A 79 40.67 -14.06 -19.63
CA VAL A 79 41.43 -15.22 -20.09
C VAL A 79 41.21 -15.42 -21.60
N GLN A 80 42.28 -15.27 -22.39
CA GLN A 80 42.19 -15.33 -23.86
C GLN A 80 41.98 -16.74 -24.43
N ASN A 81 42.46 -17.78 -23.75
CA ASN A 81 42.38 -19.15 -24.26
C ASN A 81 41.06 -19.83 -23.86
N ILE A 82 40.09 -19.79 -24.78
CA ILE A 82 38.73 -20.32 -24.60
C ILE A 82 38.74 -21.82 -24.25
N ALA A 83 39.72 -22.59 -24.75
CA ALA A 83 39.80 -24.03 -24.50
C ALA A 83 40.18 -24.39 -23.04
N HIS A 84 40.69 -23.43 -22.26
CA HIS A 84 41.17 -23.64 -20.90
C HIS A 84 40.49 -22.73 -19.86
N LEU A 85 39.32 -22.16 -20.18
CA LEU A 85 38.58 -21.31 -19.24
C LEU A 85 38.20 -22.04 -17.95
N ASN A 86 37.95 -23.34 -17.97
CA ASN A 86 37.60 -24.07 -16.75
C ASN A 86 38.83 -24.49 -15.92
N ARG A 87 40.07 -24.25 -16.37
CA ARG A 87 41.29 -24.66 -15.66
C ARG A 87 42.02 -23.44 -15.13
N VAL A 88 42.06 -23.29 -13.80
CA VAL A 88 42.85 -22.25 -13.15
C VAL A 88 44.34 -22.62 -13.22
N GLY A 89 45.17 -21.65 -13.58
CA GLY A 89 46.61 -21.82 -13.81
C GLY A 89 47.26 -20.52 -14.27
N VAL A 90 48.37 -20.61 -15.01
CA VAL A 90 49.15 -19.44 -15.49
C VAL A 90 48.30 -18.46 -16.31
N ASN A 91 47.29 -18.96 -17.02
CA ASN A 91 46.31 -18.18 -17.77
C ASN A 91 45.46 -17.25 -16.89
N TYR A 92 45.24 -17.59 -15.62
CA TYR A 92 44.54 -16.76 -14.65
C TYR A 92 45.50 -15.89 -13.86
N SER A 93 46.61 -16.47 -13.39
CA SER A 93 47.60 -15.74 -12.57
C SER A 93 48.23 -14.56 -13.32
N SER A 94 48.34 -14.65 -14.65
CA SER A 94 48.81 -13.53 -15.50
C SER A 94 47.86 -12.35 -15.56
N GLU A 95 46.58 -12.51 -15.19
CA GLU A 95 45.57 -11.44 -15.23
C GLU A 95 45.30 -10.82 -13.85
N GLU A 96 45.95 -11.29 -12.78
CA GLU A 96 45.71 -10.84 -11.40
C GLU A 96 45.98 -9.34 -11.20
N TYR A 97 46.89 -8.75 -11.98
CA TYR A 97 47.24 -7.33 -11.90
C TYR A 97 46.08 -6.37 -12.22
N ARG A 98 44.98 -6.87 -12.79
CA ARG A 98 43.84 -6.05 -13.23
C ARG A 98 42.98 -5.51 -12.11
N TYR A 99 42.91 -6.23 -10.99
CA TYR A 99 42.03 -5.90 -9.89
C TYR A 99 42.70 -6.09 -8.54
N ASP A 100 42.36 -5.22 -7.60
CA ASP A 100 42.77 -5.33 -6.21
C ASP A 100 41.79 -6.23 -5.43
N PHE A 101 42.30 -7.34 -4.92
CA PHE A 101 41.59 -8.28 -4.05
C PHE A 101 42.08 -8.25 -2.60
N SER A 102 43.06 -7.40 -2.27
CA SER A 102 43.78 -7.41 -0.99
C SER A 102 42.90 -7.12 0.23
N ALA A 103 41.83 -6.36 0.04
CA ALA A 103 40.88 -5.98 1.08
C ALA A 103 39.78 -7.04 1.33
N LEU A 104 39.75 -8.14 0.57
CA LEU A 104 38.70 -9.14 0.65
C LEU A 104 39.08 -10.33 1.51
N SER A 105 38.11 -10.84 2.26
CA SER A 105 38.21 -12.13 2.93
C SER A 105 38.24 -13.27 1.91
N VAL A 106 38.92 -14.36 2.28
CA VAL A 106 38.98 -15.61 1.51
C VAL A 106 38.50 -16.73 2.43
N PRO A 107 37.29 -17.29 2.24
CA PRO A 107 36.36 -17.09 1.13
C PRO A 107 35.66 -15.72 1.13
N THR A 108 35.35 -15.16 -0.05
CA THR A 108 34.76 -13.80 -0.16
C THR A 108 33.24 -13.83 0.04
N PRO A 109 32.68 -13.21 1.10
CA PRO A 109 31.24 -13.10 1.30
C PRO A 109 30.58 -12.14 0.31
N VAL A 110 29.31 -12.38 -0.03
CA VAL A 110 28.53 -11.47 -0.90
C VAL A 110 28.48 -10.02 -0.37
N SER A 111 28.54 -9.84 0.96
CA SER A 111 28.55 -8.53 1.62
C SER A 111 29.80 -7.70 1.30
N GLU A 112 30.96 -8.34 1.09
CA GLU A 112 32.24 -7.69 0.79
C GLU A 112 32.41 -7.33 -0.68
N ILE A 113 31.51 -7.74 -1.57
CA ILE A 113 31.57 -7.35 -2.99
C ILE A 113 31.45 -5.82 -3.16
N LYS A 114 30.71 -5.15 -2.27
CA LYS A 114 30.71 -3.68 -2.22
C LYS A 114 32.09 -3.09 -1.90
N MET A 115 32.90 -3.81 -1.14
CA MET A 115 34.28 -3.43 -0.86
C MET A 115 35.12 -3.59 -2.12
N PHE A 116 35.04 -4.73 -2.80
CA PHE A 116 35.72 -4.96 -4.07
C PHE A 116 35.47 -3.84 -5.10
N GLU A 117 34.21 -3.44 -5.29
CA GLU A 117 33.84 -2.35 -6.19
C GLU A 117 34.40 -0.98 -5.77
N ARG A 118 34.60 -0.74 -4.47
CA ARG A 118 35.21 0.50 -3.97
C ARG A 118 36.72 0.56 -4.25
N TYR A 119 37.42 -0.57 -4.09
CA TYR A 119 38.86 -0.67 -4.39
C TYR A 119 39.15 -0.75 -5.89
N ASN A 120 38.14 -1.06 -6.71
CA ASN A 120 38.25 -1.15 -8.17
C ASN A 120 37.23 -0.22 -8.87
N PRO A 121 37.48 1.11 -8.90
CA PRO A 121 36.57 2.06 -9.52
C PRO A 121 36.28 1.72 -11.00
N GLY A 122 35.01 1.85 -11.41
CA GLY A 122 34.57 1.47 -12.76
C GLY A 122 34.21 -0.01 -12.90
N THR A 123 34.23 -0.78 -11.80
CA THR A 123 33.78 -2.17 -11.74
C THR A 123 32.43 -2.29 -11.03
N SER A 124 31.56 -3.18 -11.53
CA SER A 124 30.34 -3.55 -10.81
C SER A 124 29.98 -5.03 -10.97
N VAL A 125 29.35 -5.61 -9.95
CA VAL A 125 29.12 -7.06 -9.87
C VAL A 125 27.66 -7.38 -9.51
N ASN A 126 26.96 -8.14 -10.35
CA ASN A 126 25.71 -8.77 -9.96
C ASN A 126 25.97 -10.20 -9.46
N VAL A 127 25.17 -10.65 -8.50
CA VAL A 127 25.21 -12.01 -7.98
C VAL A 127 23.81 -12.61 -8.02
N TYR A 128 23.70 -13.81 -8.58
CA TYR A 128 22.47 -14.59 -8.65
C TYR A 128 22.67 -15.91 -7.92
N GLY A 129 21.65 -16.38 -7.23
CA GLY A 129 21.64 -17.69 -6.57
C GLY A 129 20.96 -18.74 -7.44
N LEU A 130 21.21 -20.01 -7.12
CA LEU A 130 20.54 -21.16 -7.73
C LEU A 130 19.69 -21.86 -6.67
N GLY A 131 18.39 -22.03 -6.92
CA GLY A 131 17.46 -22.70 -6.02
C GLY A 131 16.77 -23.88 -6.69
N ASN A 132 16.26 -24.82 -5.90
CA ASN A 132 15.46 -25.92 -6.43
C ASN A 132 14.10 -25.39 -6.89
N CYS A 133 13.68 -25.79 -8.09
CA CYS A 133 12.36 -25.45 -8.60
C CYS A 133 11.33 -26.45 -8.06
N GLY A 134 10.22 -25.97 -7.50
CA GLY A 134 9.10 -26.82 -7.09
C GLY A 134 8.31 -27.44 -8.26
N ASN A 135 8.73 -27.21 -9.50
CA ASN A 135 8.03 -27.66 -10.70
C ASN A 135 9.02 -28.27 -11.71
N GLU A 136 9.37 -29.54 -11.48
CA GLU A 136 10.37 -30.32 -12.24
C GLU A 136 10.15 -30.36 -13.76
N LYS A 137 8.91 -30.06 -14.22
CA LYS A 137 8.54 -30.09 -15.64
C LYS A 137 9.15 -28.96 -16.48
N ILE A 138 9.63 -27.86 -15.88
CA ILE A 138 10.13 -26.67 -16.60
C ILE A 138 11.65 -26.55 -16.51
N SER A 139 12.19 -26.56 -15.29
CA SER A 139 13.62 -26.67 -15.01
C SER A 139 13.80 -27.20 -13.59
N PRO A 140 14.79 -28.06 -13.30
CA PRO A 140 15.04 -28.54 -11.93
C PRO A 140 15.58 -27.43 -11.02
N HIS A 141 16.20 -26.40 -11.61
CA HIS A 141 16.75 -25.26 -10.89
C HIS A 141 16.18 -23.92 -11.39
N THR A 142 16.07 -22.97 -10.49
CA THR A 142 15.60 -21.59 -10.71
C THR A 142 16.67 -20.62 -10.23
N VAL A 143 17.19 -19.79 -11.14
CA VAL A 143 18.06 -18.65 -10.82
C VAL A 143 17.24 -17.52 -10.21
N TYR A 144 17.78 -16.84 -9.20
CA TYR A 144 17.15 -15.68 -8.57
C TYR A 144 18.20 -14.62 -8.20
N PRO A 145 17.86 -13.32 -8.21
CA PRO A 145 18.81 -12.27 -7.86
C PRO A 145 19.11 -12.27 -6.35
N LEU A 146 20.40 -12.29 -5.99
CA LEU A 146 20.89 -12.07 -4.62
C LEU A 146 21.33 -10.62 -4.44
N ARG A 147 22.03 -10.09 -5.44
CA ARG A 147 22.57 -8.72 -5.46
C ARG A 147 22.57 -8.22 -6.89
N VAL A 148 21.92 -7.10 -7.16
CA VAL A 148 21.94 -6.45 -8.48
C VAL A 148 22.23 -4.98 -8.27
N VAL A 149 23.20 -4.43 -9.00
CA VAL A 149 23.58 -3.02 -8.90
C VAL A 149 22.54 -2.12 -9.56
N ASP A 150 22.47 -0.86 -9.13
CA ASP A 150 21.57 0.12 -9.72
C ASP A 150 22.07 0.64 -11.07
N THR A 151 23.39 0.66 -11.27
CA THR A 151 24.02 1.09 -12.52
C THR A 151 25.20 0.18 -12.83
N GLU A 152 25.15 -0.44 -14.01
CA GLU A 152 26.27 -1.23 -14.53
C GLU A 152 27.40 -0.30 -14.96
N GLN A 153 28.62 -0.62 -14.51
CA GLN A 153 29.82 0.13 -14.87
C GLN A 153 30.45 -0.52 -16.11
N GLU A 154 31.47 0.14 -16.69
CA GLU A 154 32.18 -0.39 -17.87
C GLU A 154 32.70 -1.81 -17.64
N ASN A 155 33.30 -2.07 -16.47
CA ASN A 155 33.74 -3.40 -16.07
C ASN A 155 32.65 -4.12 -15.27
N HIS A 156 31.58 -4.51 -15.95
CA HIS A 156 30.48 -5.26 -15.32
C HIS A 156 30.70 -6.79 -15.33
N PHE A 157 30.29 -7.45 -14.24
CA PHE A 157 30.34 -8.90 -14.04
C PHE A 157 29.00 -9.42 -13.53
N ASP A 158 28.47 -10.46 -14.16
CA ASP A 158 27.34 -11.23 -13.64
C ASP A 158 27.88 -12.57 -13.09
N LEU A 159 27.67 -12.85 -11.81
CA LEU A 159 28.14 -14.06 -11.14
C LEU A 159 26.97 -14.94 -10.71
N LEU A 160 27.13 -16.26 -10.82
CA LEU A 160 26.22 -17.26 -10.27
C LEU A 160 26.87 -17.91 -9.05
N LEU A 161 26.21 -17.80 -7.90
CA LEU A 161 26.58 -18.46 -6.66
C LEU A 161 25.82 -19.80 -6.58
N ILE A 162 26.58 -20.90 -6.64
CA ILE A 162 26.06 -22.26 -6.46
C ILE A 162 26.38 -22.74 -5.05
N THR A 163 25.53 -23.57 -4.48
CA THR A 163 25.71 -24.15 -3.14
C THR A 163 25.59 -25.66 -3.21
N HIS A 164 26.55 -26.39 -2.65
CA HIS A 164 26.53 -27.85 -2.53
C HIS A 164 27.03 -28.26 -1.14
N GLU A 165 26.23 -29.02 -0.39
CA GLU A 165 26.60 -29.56 0.94
C GLU A 165 27.11 -28.53 1.96
N GLY A 166 26.71 -27.25 1.82
CA GLY A 166 27.11 -26.15 2.71
C GLY A 166 28.25 -25.28 2.20
N ASP A 167 28.92 -25.72 1.14
CA ASP A 167 29.96 -24.98 0.43
C ASP A 167 29.33 -24.17 -0.71
N ASN A 168 29.60 -22.86 -0.78
CA ASN A 168 29.19 -22.05 -1.93
C ASN A 168 30.35 -21.87 -2.92
N HIS A 169 30.07 -21.53 -4.16
CA HIS A 169 31.10 -21.33 -5.18
C HIS A 169 30.64 -20.28 -6.19
N TYR A 170 31.49 -19.30 -6.47
CA TYR A 170 31.22 -18.28 -7.48
C TYR A 170 31.61 -18.77 -8.86
N THR A 171 30.72 -18.60 -9.82
CA THR A 171 30.94 -18.90 -11.23
C THR A 171 30.58 -17.69 -12.08
N PHE A 172 31.16 -17.58 -13.26
CA PHE A 172 30.96 -16.43 -14.15
C PHE A 172 29.82 -16.69 -15.14
N ILE A 173 28.85 -15.79 -15.20
CA ILE A 173 27.75 -15.86 -16.17
C ILE A 173 28.21 -15.19 -17.47
N SER A 174 28.53 -16.00 -18.47
CA SER A 174 28.94 -15.51 -19.80
C SER A 174 27.75 -15.07 -20.66
N ASN A 175 26.54 -15.59 -20.38
CA ASN A 175 25.33 -15.18 -21.09
C ASN A 175 24.09 -15.26 -20.19
N PHE A 176 23.71 -14.12 -19.61
CA PHE A 176 22.58 -14.04 -18.67
C PHE A 176 21.25 -14.49 -19.28
N SER A 177 20.87 -13.96 -20.45
CA SER A 177 19.60 -14.31 -21.10
C SER A 177 19.49 -15.81 -21.40
N ARG A 178 20.58 -16.45 -21.82
CA ARG A 178 20.62 -17.90 -22.07
C ARG A 178 20.44 -18.71 -20.81
N LEU A 179 21.05 -18.28 -19.69
CA LEU A 179 20.94 -18.94 -18.39
C LEU A 179 19.49 -18.98 -17.89
N VAL A 180 18.78 -17.84 -17.94
CA VAL A 180 17.43 -17.72 -17.34
C VAL A 180 16.27 -18.08 -18.28
N SER A 181 16.55 -18.29 -19.57
CA SER A 181 15.55 -18.53 -20.62
C SER A 181 14.56 -19.65 -20.33
N THR A 182 14.95 -20.70 -19.60
CA THR A 182 14.08 -21.86 -19.33
C THR A 182 13.26 -21.77 -18.06
N GLN A 183 13.56 -20.82 -17.19
CA GLN A 183 12.63 -20.42 -16.13
C GLN A 183 11.44 -19.64 -16.69
N MET A 184 11.45 -19.37 -18.00
CA MET A 184 10.46 -18.56 -18.69
C MET A 184 9.80 -19.40 -19.78
N THR A 185 8.48 -19.26 -19.93
CA THR A 185 7.71 -20.10 -20.86
C THR A 185 7.94 -19.70 -22.33
N MET A 186 8.34 -20.71 -23.11
CA MET A 186 8.46 -20.83 -24.58
C MET A 186 9.55 -20.08 -25.35
N ARG A 187 9.98 -20.78 -26.43
CA ARG A 187 11.15 -20.63 -27.28
C ARG A 187 11.05 -19.41 -28.20
N GLU A 188 11.61 -18.27 -27.81
CA GLU A 188 11.92 -17.21 -28.78
C GLU A 188 13.36 -16.71 -28.57
N HIS A 189 14.04 -16.52 -29.70
CA HIS A 189 15.44 -16.11 -29.75
C HIS A 189 15.48 -14.58 -29.80
N ASN A 190 16.33 -13.98 -28.94
CA ASN A 190 16.56 -12.55 -28.69
C ASN A 190 15.51 -11.87 -27.81
N VAL A 191 15.78 -11.88 -26.51
CA VAL A 191 14.94 -11.27 -25.48
C VAL A 191 15.82 -10.41 -24.58
N PHE A 192 15.44 -9.15 -24.38
CA PHE A 192 16.00 -8.28 -23.36
C PHE A 192 15.37 -8.64 -22.02
N VAL A 193 16.18 -8.95 -21.02
CA VAL A 193 15.71 -9.39 -19.71
C VAL A 193 16.13 -8.37 -18.65
N CYS A 194 15.17 -7.92 -17.85
CA CYS A 194 15.48 -7.11 -16.67
C CYS A 194 16.21 -7.98 -15.64
N LYS A 195 17.46 -7.65 -15.31
CA LYS A 195 18.27 -8.37 -14.33
C LYS A 195 17.74 -8.29 -12.88
N LYS A 196 16.86 -7.33 -12.57
CA LYS A 196 16.24 -7.18 -11.23
C LYS A 196 14.98 -8.02 -11.05
N CYS A 197 14.10 -8.08 -12.05
CA CYS A 197 12.78 -8.72 -11.93
C CYS A 197 12.52 -9.84 -12.94
N PHE A 198 13.47 -10.09 -13.84
CA PHE A 198 13.43 -11.13 -14.86
C PHE A 198 12.27 -10.94 -15.88
N THR A 199 11.69 -9.74 -15.95
CA THR A 199 10.69 -9.40 -16.99
C THR A 199 11.35 -9.34 -18.37
N ARG A 200 10.66 -9.87 -19.38
CA ARG A 200 11.12 -9.95 -20.77
C ARG A 200 10.59 -8.82 -21.66
N PHE A 201 11.41 -8.42 -22.60
CA PHE A 201 11.06 -7.51 -23.69
C PHE A 201 11.54 -8.11 -25.00
N ASP A 202 10.60 -8.53 -25.84
CA ASP A 202 10.88 -9.00 -27.20
C ASP A 202 11.20 -7.80 -28.11
N GLU A 203 11.89 -8.05 -29.22
CA GLU A 203 12.19 -7.01 -30.22
C GLU A 203 10.98 -6.67 -31.10
N ARG A 204 9.85 -7.38 -30.99
CA ARG A 204 8.71 -7.23 -31.90
C ARG A 204 7.99 -5.91 -31.61
N PRO A 205 8.02 -4.94 -32.54
CA PRO A 205 7.33 -3.68 -32.32
C PRO A 205 5.82 -3.92 -32.32
N THR A 206 5.12 -3.36 -31.34
CA THR A 206 3.64 -3.31 -31.33
C THR A 206 3.18 -1.86 -31.47
N ARG A 207 2.00 -1.64 -32.04
CA ARG A 207 1.46 -0.29 -32.33
C ARG A 207 1.39 0.62 -31.09
N TYR A 208 1.37 0.06 -29.88
CA TYR A 208 1.11 0.79 -28.64
C TYR A 208 2.13 0.51 -27.52
N LYS A 209 3.22 -0.22 -27.77
CA LYS A 209 4.27 -0.48 -26.76
C LYS A 209 5.65 -0.45 -27.38
N CYS A 210 6.59 0.12 -26.63
CA CYS A 210 8.02 -0.01 -26.92
C CYS A 210 8.43 -1.50 -26.96
N SER A 211 9.43 -1.83 -27.76
CA SER A 211 10.04 -3.17 -27.83
C SER A 211 11.53 -3.13 -27.53
N GLY A 212 12.13 -4.29 -27.26
CA GLY A 212 13.55 -4.50 -27.05
C GLY A 212 14.16 -3.64 -25.94
N ALA A 213 15.34 -3.07 -26.23
CA ALA A 213 16.09 -2.23 -25.30
C ALA A 213 15.30 -0.99 -24.83
N ALA A 214 14.49 -0.38 -25.70
CA ALA A 214 13.70 0.79 -25.34
C ALA A 214 12.61 0.44 -24.31
N ALA A 215 11.97 -0.73 -24.46
CA ALA A 215 10.99 -1.23 -23.49
C ALA A 215 11.63 -1.55 -22.14
N LEU A 216 12.83 -2.14 -22.16
CA LEU A 216 13.61 -2.38 -20.94
C LEU A 216 13.97 -1.06 -20.25
N ALA A 217 14.40 -0.03 -20.99
CA ALA A 217 14.72 1.27 -20.44
C ALA A 217 13.51 1.94 -19.78
N GLU A 218 12.33 1.87 -20.41
CA GLU A 218 11.09 2.40 -19.82
C GLU A 218 10.68 1.61 -18.56
N HIS A 219 10.78 0.28 -18.61
CA HIS A 219 10.55 -0.56 -17.44
C HIS A 219 11.50 -0.23 -16.28
N MET A 220 12.77 0.07 -16.57
CA MET A 220 13.76 0.42 -15.54
C MET A 220 13.45 1.73 -14.81
N LYS A 221 12.66 2.65 -15.38
CA LYS A 221 12.17 3.83 -14.65
C LYS A 221 11.24 3.45 -13.50
N ILE A 222 10.51 2.35 -13.64
CA ILE A 222 9.56 1.84 -12.64
C ILE A 222 10.23 0.79 -11.75
N CYS A 223 10.92 -0.20 -12.34
CA CYS A 223 11.54 -1.31 -11.62
C CYS A 223 12.86 -0.93 -10.94
N GLY A 224 13.62 0.02 -11.50
CA GLY A 224 14.94 0.41 -11.03
C GLY A 224 14.99 0.84 -9.56
N PRO A 225 14.05 1.69 -9.08
CA PRO A 225 14.00 2.10 -7.67
C PRO A 225 13.66 0.98 -6.67
N HIS A 226 13.18 -0.17 -7.14
CA HIS A 226 12.75 -1.26 -6.27
C HIS A 226 13.84 -2.32 -6.08
N LYS A 227 13.75 -3.07 -4.98
CA LYS A 227 14.64 -4.21 -4.71
C LYS A 227 14.44 -5.30 -5.78
N PRO A 228 15.49 -6.07 -6.13
CA PRO A 228 15.35 -7.22 -7.02
C PRO A 228 14.34 -8.23 -6.46
N ILE A 229 13.49 -8.78 -7.32
CA ILE A 229 12.42 -9.71 -6.96
C ILE A 229 12.28 -10.79 -8.04
N VAL A 230 11.78 -11.97 -7.70
CA VAL A 230 11.31 -12.94 -8.69
C VAL A 230 9.78 -12.89 -8.70
N PRO A 231 9.13 -12.40 -9.77
CA PRO A 231 7.68 -12.40 -9.85
C PRO A 231 7.19 -13.85 -9.96
N LEU A 232 6.49 -14.32 -8.92
CA LEU A 232 5.82 -15.61 -8.92
C LEU A 232 4.47 -15.46 -9.62
N MET A 233 4.41 -15.88 -10.88
CA MET A 233 3.15 -15.94 -11.61
C MET A 233 2.34 -17.17 -11.16
N PRO A 234 1.01 -17.08 -11.07
CA PRO A 234 0.17 -18.25 -10.84
C PRO A 234 0.47 -19.32 -11.91
N SER A 235 0.45 -20.60 -11.52
CA SER A 235 0.62 -21.70 -12.46
C SER A 235 -0.47 -21.67 -13.54
N GLU A 236 -0.19 -22.22 -14.72
CA GLU A 236 -1.21 -22.34 -15.76
C GLU A 236 -2.44 -23.10 -15.23
N GLY A 237 -3.63 -22.53 -15.45
CA GLY A 237 -4.88 -23.05 -14.89
C GLY A 237 -5.16 -22.68 -13.42
N ALA A 238 -4.25 -21.98 -12.73
CA ALA A 238 -4.52 -21.45 -11.40
C ALA A 238 -5.65 -20.42 -11.47
N THR A 239 -6.62 -20.57 -10.57
CA THR A 239 -7.74 -19.63 -10.45
C THR A 239 -7.63 -18.88 -9.13
N VAL A 240 -7.79 -17.56 -9.19
CA VAL A 240 -7.95 -16.72 -8.01
C VAL A 240 -9.44 -16.46 -7.80
N ARG A 241 -9.90 -16.53 -6.55
CA ARG A 241 -11.29 -16.24 -6.19
C ARG A 241 -11.33 -15.14 -5.16
N PHE A 242 -12.28 -14.23 -5.29
CA PHE A 242 -12.58 -13.27 -4.24
C PHE A 242 -13.39 -13.97 -3.14
N ASP A 243 -13.01 -13.76 -1.88
CA ASP A 243 -13.62 -14.41 -0.70
C ASP A 243 -14.22 -13.39 0.28
N ALA A 244 -13.69 -12.17 0.31
CA ALA A 244 -14.10 -11.07 1.18
C ALA A 244 -15.39 -10.36 0.69
N TRP A 245 -16.42 -11.13 0.32
CA TRP A 245 -17.71 -10.63 -0.19
C TRP A 245 -18.40 -9.62 0.73
N VAL A 246 -18.18 -9.69 2.04
CA VAL A 246 -18.65 -8.70 3.00
C VAL A 246 -18.20 -7.27 2.65
N LYS A 247 -17.00 -7.11 2.09
CA LYS A 247 -16.46 -5.80 1.70
C LYS A 247 -17.11 -5.21 0.43
N THR A 248 -17.97 -5.97 -0.24
CA THR A 248 -18.73 -5.50 -1.42
C THR A 248 -20.07 -4.88 -1.04
N GLN A 249 -20.49 -4.99 0.23
CA GLN A 249 -21.72 -4.37 0.69
C GLN A 249 -21.52 -2.86 0.75
N ARG A 250 -22.43 -2.14 0.08
CA ARG A 250 -22.54 -0.69 0.26
C ARG A 250 -23.08 -0.43 1.66
N LEU A 251 -22.48 0.53 2.34
CA LEU A 251 -22.96 0.99 3.63
C LEU A 251 -24.26 1.78 3.43
N PRO A 252 -25.30 1.55 4.25
CA PRO A 252 -26.56 2.28 4.12
C PRO A 252 -26.42 3.78 4.37
N PHE A 253 -25.48 4.16 5.25
CA PHE A 253 -25.23 5.55 5.62
C PHE A 253 -23.73 5.83 5.63
N VAL A 254 -23.38 7.00 5.10
CA VAL A 254 -22.04 7.58 5.18
C VAL A 254 -22.16 9.08 5.50
N VAL A 255 -21.23 9.62 6.26
CA VAL A 255 -21.15 11.06 6.53
C VAL A 255 -20.01 11.63 5.69
N TYR A 256 -20.24 12.73 5.00
CA TYR A 256 -19.18 13.56 4.41
C TYR A 256 -19.09 14.84 5.22
N ALA A 257 -17.87 15.27 5.57
CA ALA A 257 -17.67 16.48 6.34
C ALA A 257 -16.47 17.27 5.83
N ASP A 258 -16.47 18.56 6.15
CA ASP A 258 -15.39 19.50 5.83
C ASP A 258 -15.36 20.62 6.88
N PHE A 259 -14.17 21.16 7.13
CA PHE A 259 -13.98 22.33 7.98
C PHE A 259 -13.45 23.50 7.17
N GLU A 260 -13.79 24.70 7.64
CA GLU A 260 -13.06 25.89 7.26
C GLU A 260 -12.47 26.52 8.51
N SER A 261 -11.33 27.19 8.33
CA SER A 261 -10.58 27.82 9.41
C SER A 261 -10.02 29.16 8.97
N TYR A 262 -9.95 30.11 9.89
CA TYR A 262 -9.15 31.32 9.69
C TYR A 262 -7.71 31.07 10.19
N LEU A 263 -6.76 31.79 9.60
CA LEU A 263 -5.33 31.62 9.84
C LEU A 263 -4.81 32.72 10.76
N ARG A 264 -4.91 32.51 12.07
CA ARG A 264 -4.43 33.49 13.06
C ARG A 264 -2.91 33.57 12.99
N LYS A 265 -2.36 34.75 12.69
CA LYS A 265 -0.89 34.93 12.64
C LYS A 265 -0.30 34.70 14.03
N SER A 266 0.75 33.87 14.09
CA SER A 266 1.46 33.56 15.33
C SER A 266 2.86 34.18 15.33
N THR A 267 3.35 34.53 16.51
CA THR A 267 4.74 34.97 16.74
C THR A 267 5.51 33.98 17.61
N GLU A 268 4.92 32.81 17.88
CA GLU A 268 5.49 31.80 18.76
C GLU A 268 6.75 31.17 18.15
N THR A 269 7.80 31.07 18.97
CA THR A 269 9.03 30.33 18.65
C THR A 269 9.08 29.04 19.47
N ARG A 270 9.18 27.89 18.80
CA ARG A 270 9.40 26.59 19.46
C ARG A 270 10.86 26.17 19.30
N GLY A 271 11.63 26.36 20.37
CA GLY A 271 13.08 26.14 20.35
C GLY A 271 13.83 27.22 19.56
N ALA A 272 15.08 26.93 19.18
CA ALA A 272 15.96 27.93 18.54
C ALA A 272 15.66 28.19 17.05
N ASN A 273 15.13 27.18 16.34
CA ASN A 273 15.06 27.18 14.87
C ASN A 273 13.63 27.13 14.29
N THR A 274 12.60 26.91 15.10
CA THR A 274 11.22 26.75 14.59
C THR A 274 10.37 27.95 14.99
N ARG A 275 9.82 28.65 14.01
CA ARG A 275 8.82 29.72 14.19
C ARG A 275 7.47 29.21 13.72
N VAL A 276 6.45 29.30 14.57
CA VAL A 276 5.07 29.04 14.19
C VAL A 276 4.59 30.25 13.37
N SER A 277 4.23 30.02 12.11
CA SER A 277 3.77 31.10 11.23
C SER A 277 2.32 31.47 11.53
N GLN A 278 1.44 30.47 11.63
CA GLN A 278 0.00 30.64 11.71
C GLN A 278 -0.61 29.52 12.57
N ASP A 279 -1.62 29.88 13.35
CA ASP A 279 -2.50 28.98 14.06
C ASP A 279 -3.80 28.83 13.27
N HIS A 280 -4.13 27.59 12.91
CA HIS A 280 -5.34 27.29 12.16
C HIS A 280 -6.50 27.13 13.14
N CYS A 281 -7.46 28.06 13.13
CA CYS A 281 -8.58 28.08 14.07
C CYS A 281 -9.88 27.66 13.35
N PRO A 282 -10.53 26.54 13.74
CA PRO A 282 -11.79 26.11 13.13
C PRO A 282 -12.87 27.18 13.27
N MET A 283 -13.40 27.62 12.14
CA MET A 283 -14.38 28.72 12.09
C MET A 283 -15.78 28.24 11.71
N SER A 284 -15.84 27.18 10.90
CA SER A 284 -17.10 26.55 10.52
C SER A 284 -16.87 25.10 10.14
N TYR A 285 -17.92 24.30 10.20
CA TYR A 285 -17.94 22.98 9.61
C TYR A 285 -19.23 22.77 8.81
N GLY A 286 -19.15 21.87 7.84
CA GLY A 286 -20.29 21.33 7.13
C GLY A 286 -20.27 19.82 7.19
N PHE A 287 -21.42 19.17 7.36
CA PHE A 287 -21.53 17.74 7.11
C PHE A 287 -22.84 17.36 6.40
N LEU A 288 -22.78 16.27 5.64
CA LEU A 288 -23.92 15.69 4.93
C LEU A 288 -24.00 14.20 5.29
N VAL A 289 -25.16 13.78 5.79
CA VAL A 289 -25.48 12.36 5.96
C VAL A 289 -26.08 11.83 4.67
N LYS A 290 -25.31 11.03 3.93
CA LYS A 290 -25.76 10.43 2.68
C LYS A 290 -26.29 9.02 2.94
N ALA A 291 -27.61 8.86 2.77
CA ALA A 291 -28.26 7.57 2.71
C ALA A 291 -28.11 6.93 1.31
N ALA A 292 -28.00 5.60 1.28
CA ALA A 292 -28.01 4.84 0.04
C ALA A 292 -29.40 4.90 -0.64
N ASP A 293 -29.45 4.82 -1.97
CA ASP A 293 -30.68 5.03 -2.76
C ASP A 293 -31.86 4.09 -2.40
N GLY A 294 -31.60 2.99 -1.69
CA GLY A 294 -32.64 2.05 -1.24
C GLY A 294 -33.19 2.32 0.16
N VAL A 295 -32.66 3.29 0.91
CA VAL A 295 -33.12 3.58 2.27
C VAL A 295 -34.44 4.37 2.21
N PRO A 296 -35.53 3.89 2.85
CA PRO A 296 -36.81 4.60 2.89
C PRO A 296 -36.69 5.99 3.55
N ALA A 297 -37.33 7.00 2.96
CA ALA A 297 -37.27 8.38 3.45
C ALA A 297 -37.97 8.54 4.81
N GLU A 298 -38.98 7.71 5.08
CA GLU A 298 -39.75 7.67 6.32
C GLU A 298 -38.87 7.28 7.51
N LEU A 299 -37.82 6.48 7.29
CA LEU A 299 -36.84 6.17 8.33
C LEU A 299 -35.97 7.38 8.65
N LEU A 300 -35.61 8.20 7.65
CA LEU A 300 -34.83 9.41 7.89
C LEU A 300 -35.62 10.39 8.75
N GLU A 301 -36.90 10.58 8.43
CA GLU A 301 -37.80 11.45 9.18
C GLU A 301 -38.03 10.93 10.61
N ARG A 302 -38.36 9.64 10.76
CA ARG A 302 -38.63 9.03 12.08
C ARG A 302 -37.46 9.12 13.05
N PHE A 303 -36.22 9.02 12.56
CA PHE A 303 -35.02 9.08 13.39
C PHE A 303 -34.33 10.45 13.35
N GLU A 304 -34.98 11.47 12.77
CA GLU A 304 -34.47 12.83 12.67
C GLU A 304 -33.07 12.91 12.04
N ILE A 305 -32.84 12.11 10.99
CA ILE A 305 -31.58 12.09 10.25
C ILE A 305 -31.64 13.19 9.18
N PRO A 306 -30.74 14.18 9.19
CA PRO A 306 -30.78 15.28 8.25
C PRO A 306 -30.48 14.78 6.83
N SER A 307 -31.37 15.10 5.89
CA SER A 307 -31.21 14.82 4.46
C SER A 307 -30.50 15.95 3.70
N ALA A 308 -30.48 17.15 4.28
CA ALA A 308 -29.78 18.33 3.77
C ALA A 308 -28.42 18.52 4.48
N PRO A 309 -27.47 19.25 3.87
CA PRO A 309 -26.22 19.61 4.52
C PRO A 309 -26.47 20.43 5.80
N VAL A 310 -25.84 20.02 6.91
CA VAL A 310 -25.81 20.77 8.15
C VAL A 310 -24.57 21.64 8.14
N ILE A 311 -24.75 22.96 8.20
CA ILE A 311 -23.67 23.95 8.16
C ILE A 311 -23.72 24.76 9.44
N VAL A 312 -22.61 24.80 10.18
CA VAL A 312 -22.48 25.57 11.41
C VAL A 312 -21.31 26.53 11.28
N ARG A 313 -21.55 27.78 11.64
CA ARG A 313 -20.53 28.84 11.72
C ARG A 313 -20.36 29.23 13.18
N GLY A 314 -19.11 29.27 13.62
CA GLY A 314 -18.74 29.78 14.93
C GLY A 314 -18.81 31.31 14.99
N SER A 315 -18.36 31.85 16.11
CA SER A 315 -18.21 33.29 16.30
C SER A 315 -17.20 33.54 17.42
N VAL A 316 -16.84 34.80 17.67
CA VAL A 316 -16.04 35.20 18.83
C VAL A 316 -16.63 34.68 20.16
N ALA A 317 -17.96 34.58 20.27
CA ALA A 317 -18.65 34.07 21.44
C ALA A 317 -18.83 32.53 21.45
N ARG A 318 -18.48 31.84 20.36
CA ARG A 318 -18.64 30.39 20.14
C ARG A 318 -17.46 29.84 19.35
N ASP A 319 -16.30 29.75 20.03
CA ASP A 319 -15.02 29.29 19.46
C ASP A 319 -14.81 27.76 19.64
N ASP A 320 -15.86 27.03 20.03
CA ASP A 320 -15.85 25.57 20.26
C ASP A 320 -16.34 24.78 19.03
N VAL A 321 -16.09 25.30 17.82
CA VAL A 321 -16.58 24.77 16.54
C VAL A 321 -16.24 23.28 16.36
N ALA A 322 -15.01 22.87 16.67
CA ALA A 322 -14.58 21.48 16.57
C ALA A 322 -15.32 20.57 17.55
N ARG A 323 -15.58 21.05 18.78
CA ARG A 323 -16.33 20.32 19.79
C ARG A 323 -17.78 20.12 19.39
N GLN A 324 -18.42 21.18 18.88
CA GLN A 324 -19.79 21.12 18.36
C GLN A 324 -19.90 20.11 17.21
N PHE A 325 -18.92 20.09 16.30
CA PHE A 325 -18.85 19.08 15.25
C PHE A 325 -18.81 17.66 15.83
N VAL A 326 -17.87 17.39 16.74
CA VAL A 326 -17.72 16.04 17.33
C VAL A 326 -19.03 15.58 17.99
N LEU A 327 -19.66 16.44 18.80
CA LEU A 327 -20.93 16.13 19.46
C LEU A 327 -22.04 15.89 18.43
N ALA A 328 -22.16 16.73 17.40
CA ALA A 328 -23.17 16.59 16.37
C ALA A 328 -23.04 15.27 15.59
N VAL A 329 -21.84 14.92 15.15
CA VAL A 329 -21.65 13.68 14.36
C VAL A 329 -21.79 12.43 15.24
N ILE A 330 -21.43 12.50 16.52
CA ILE A 330 -21.68 11.43 17.50
C ILE A 330 -23.18 11.25 17.76
N GLU A 331 -23.95 12.34 17.90
CA GLU A 331 -25.40 12.29 18.02
C GLU A 331 -26.03 11.60 16.80
N ILE A 332 -25.61 11.98 15.58
CA ILE A 332 -26.03 11.31 14.34
C ILE A 332 -25.69 9.83 14.36
N ALA A 333 -24.49 9.45 14.80
CA ALA A 333 -24.10 8.04 14.90
C ALA A 333 -24.96 7.28 15.93
N GLY A 334 -25.38 7.93 17.02
CA GLY A 334 -26.35 7.40 17.98
C GLY A 334 -27.73 7.17 17.37
N LYS A 335 -28.25 8.14 16.62
CA LYS A 335 -29.52 8.02 15.86
C LYS A 335 -29.46 6.85 14.87
N LEU A 336 -28.36 6.72 14.13
CA LEU A 336 -28.13 5.63 13.18
C LEU A 336 -28.00 4.26 13.87
N TYR A 337 -27.39 4.21 15.05
CA TYR A 337 -27.33 3.00 15.87
C TYR A 337 -28.73 2.52 16.27
N GLU A 338 -29.58 3.41 16.80
CA GLU A 338 -30.95 3.04 17.17
C GLU A 338 -31.79 2.67 15.94
N LEU A 339 -31.59 3.33 14.80
CA LEU A 339 -32.20 2.94 13.53
C LEU A 339 -31.85 1.49 13.17
N TYR A 340 -30.56 1.14 13.16
CA TYR A 340 -30.13 -0.23 12.83
C TYR A 340 -30.60 -1.28 13.84
N LYS A 341 -30.72 -0.91 15.11
CA LYS A 341 -31.13 -1.81 16.19
C LYS A 341 -32.63 -2.08 16.18
N THR A 342 -33.44 -1.10 15.83
CA THR A 342 -34.91 -1.18 15.89
C THR A 342 -35.56 -1.51 14.55
N THR A 343 -34.85 -1.30 13.43
CA THR A 343 -35.37 -1.56 12.09
C THR A 343 -34.89 -2.90 11.56
N ILE A 344 -35.78 -3.88 11.51
CA ILE A 344 -35.56 -5.18 10.87
C ILE A 344 -36.80 -5.50 10.03
N THR A 345 -36.80 -4.99 8.80
CA THR A 345 -37.88 -5.20 7.85
C THR A 345 -37.72 -6.57 7.20
N GLY A 346 -38.79 -7.37 7.19
CA GLY A 346 -38.82 -8.65 6.49
C GLY A 346 -38.73 -8.48 4.97
N ILE A 347 -38.49 -9.58 4.27
CA ILE A 347 -38.35 -9.54 2.80
C ILE A 347 -39.65 -9.05 2.12
N VAL A 348 -39.48 -8.11 1.19
CA VAL A 348 -40.49 -7.58 0.30
C VAL A 348 -40.06 -7.88 -1.14
N TRP A 349 -40.90 -8.61 -1.86
CA TRP A 349 -40.71 -8.92 -3.29
C TRP A 349 -41.25 -7.76 -4.12
N THR A 350 -40.44 -6.70 -4.25
CA THR A 350 -40.85 -5.47 -4.94
C THR A 350 -41.15 -5.69 -6.43
N GLY A 351 -40.52 -6.67 -7.06
CA GLY A 351 -40.83 -7.12 -8.42
C GLY A 351 -41.87 -8.25 -8.49
N GLY A 352 -42.56 -8.52 -7.38
CA GLY A 352 -43.64 -9.50 -7.32
C GLY A 352 -43.20 -10.93 -7.67
N GLU A 353 -44.04 -11.62 -8.45
CA GLU A 353 -43.86 -13.03 -8.80
C GLU A 353 -42.61 -13.29 -9.64
N GLU A 354 -42.14 -12.33 -10.43
CA GLU A 354 -40.95 -12.49 -11.28
C GLU A 354 -39.67 -12.66 -10.44
N GLU A 355 -39.47 -11.82 -9.42
CA GLU A 355 -38.31 -11.93 -8.52
C GLU A 355 -38.33 -13.26 -7.74
N LEU A 356 -39.52 -13.66 -7.28
CA LEU A 356 -39.70 -14.92 -6.61
C LEU A 356 -39.38 -16.09 -7.54
N ALA A 357 -39.85 -16.06 -8.80
CA ALA A 357 -39.54 -17.07 -9.80
C ALA A 357 -38.03 -17.15 -10.09
N VAL A 358 -37.34 -16.01 -10.21
CA VAL A 358 -35.86 -15.96 -10.36
C VAL A 358 -35.16 -16.59 -9.15
N HIS A 359 -35.63 -16.29 -7.94
CA HIS A 359 -35.09 -16.90 -6.72
C HIS A 359 -35.30 -18.42 -6.69
N VAL A 360 -36.50 -18.89 -7.03
CA VAL A 360 -36.86 -20.31 -7.06
C VAL A 360 -36.06 -21.07 -8.12
N ALA A 361 -35.91 -20.52 -9.32
CA ALA A 361 -35.15 -21.14 -10.41
C ALA A 361 -33.63 -21.19 -10.15
N LYS A 362 -33.11 -20.38 -9.23
CA LYS A 362 -31.67 -20.29 -8.95
C LYS A 362 -31.13 -21.56 -8.31
N THR A 363 -30.09 -22.14 -8.92
CA THR A 363 -29.40 -23.36 -8.44
C THR A 363 -28.02 -23.11 -7.82
N ARG A 364 -27.46 -21.90 -8.00
CA ARG A 364 -26.14 -21.51 -7.48
C ARG A 364 -26.18 -20.17 -6.75
N CYS A 365 -25.35 -20.03 -5.72
CA CYS A 365 -25.20 -18.82 -4.93
C CYS A 365 -24.66 -17.65 -5.76
N ASP A 366 -25.24 -16.45 -5.63
CA ASP A 366 -24.79 -15.26 -6.35
C ASP A 366 -23.38 -14.76 -5.97
N LEU A 367 -22.89 -15.14 -4.78
CA LEU A 367 -21.57 -14.75 -4.29
C LEU A 367 -20.52 -15.82 -4.55
N CYS A 368 -20.58 -16.94 -3.82
CA CYS A 368 -19.56 -17.98 -3.92
C CYS A 368 -19.67 -18.87 -5.16
N ARG A 369 -20.75 -18.74 -5.95
CA ARG A 369 -21.05 -19.53 -7.15
C ARG A 369 -21.16 -21.05 -6.94
N THR A 370 -21.15 -21.52 -5.69
CA THR A 370 -21.40 -22.91 -5.32
C THR A 370 -22.88 -23.26 -5.47
N ALA A 371 -23.16 -24.51 -5.88
CA ALA A 371 -24.52 -25.05 -5.89
C ALA A 371 -25.10 -25.13 -4.46
N PHE A 372 -26.41 -24.92 -4.33
CA PHE A 372 -27.09 -25.06 -3.04
C PHE A 372 -27.15 -26.52 -2.61
N ARG A 373 -27.07 -26.74 -1.29
CA ARG A 373 -27.15 -28.07 -0.65
C ARG A 373 -28.07 -27.99 0.56
N GLU A 374 -28.52 -29.12 1.09
CA GLU A 374 -29.40 -29.13 2.27
C GLU A 374 -28.71 -28.49 3.49
N GLU A 375 -27.43 -28.78 3.72
CA GLU A 375 -26.65 -28.23 4.84
C GLU A 375 -26.34 -26.73 4.65
N ASN A 376 -26.34 -26.26 3.41
CA ASN A 376 -26.11 -24.86 3.05
C ASN A 376 -27.21 -24.36 2.11
N ARG A 377 -28.41 -24.31 2.69
CA ARG A 377 -29.65 -24.03 1.96
C ARG A 377 -29.64 -22.68 1.25
N LYS A 378 -30.48 -22.60 0.23
CA LYS A 378 -30.80 -21.36 -0.49
C LYS A 378 -31.56 -20.41 0.43
N VAL A 379 -31.16 -19.13 0.43
CA VAL A 379 -31.74 -18.06 1.24
C VAL A 379 -31.93 -16.82 0.37
N ALA A 380 -33.07 -16.15 0.53
CA ALA A 380 -33.35 -14.86 -0.10
C ALA A 380 -32.71 -13.73 0.73
N HIS A 381 -31.58 -13.22 0.25
CA HIS A 381 -30.90 -12.10 0.88
C HIS A 381 -31.62 -10.79 0.52
N HIS A 382 -31.93 -10.00 1.54
CA HIS A 382 -32.68 -8.76 1.42
C HIS A 382 -32.03 -7.66 2.26
N ASP A 383 -32.39 -6.42 1.97
CA ASP A 383 -32.03 -5.27 2.77
C ASP A 383 -32.91 -5.21 4.03
N HIS A 384 -32.31 -5.16 5.22
CA HIS A 384 -33.07 -5.12 6.48
C HIS A 384 -33.73 -3.76 6.75
N LEU A 385 -33.35 -2.70 6.03
CA LEU A 385 -34.00 -1.39 6.16
C LEU A 385 -35.25 -1.32 5.28
N SER A 386 -35.11 -1.54 3.97
CA SER A 386 -36.23 -1.47 3.01
C SER A 386 -37.04 -2.75 2.85
N GLY A 387 -36.51 -3.89 3.28
CA GLY A 387 -37.07 -5.22 2.98
C GLY A 387 -36.79 -5.71 1.56
N ARG A 388 -36.27 -4.87 0.65
CA ARG A 388 -36.11 -5.20 -0.77
C ARG A 388 -35.22 -6.43 -0.96
N PHE A 389 -35.70 -7.38 -1.78
CA PHE A 389 -34.89 -8.51 -2.22
C PHE A 389 -33.64 -8.05 -3.01
N LEU A 390 -32.48 -8.61 -2.67
CA LEU A 390 -31.21 -8.24 -3.31
C LEU A 390 -30.63 -9.38 -4.13
N LYS A 391 -30.46 -10.57 -3.53
CA LYS A 391 -29.71 -11.69 -4.14
C LYS A 391 -30.17 -13.04 -3.59
N THR A 392 -29.88 -14.10 -4.35
CA THR A 392 -30.10 -15.48 -3.91
C THR A 392 -28.78 -16.08 -3.44
N LEU A 393 -28.64 -16.29 -2.13
CA LEU A 393 -27.40 -16.69 -1.49
C LEU A 393 -27.51 -18.06 -0.83
N CYS A 394 -26.36 -18.69 -0.57
CA CYS A 394 -26.31 -19.81 0.38
C CYS A 394 -26.26 -19.25 1.80
N ASN A 395 -26.78 -20.02 2.77
CA ASN A 395 -26.85 -19.62 4.17
C ASN A 395 -25.49 -19.12 4.72
N THR A 396 -24.38 -19.81 4.41
CA THR A 396 -23.04 -19.40 4.83
C THR A 396 -22.64 -18.01 4.30
N CYS A 397 -22.95 -17.71 3.03
CA CYS A 397 -22.66 -16.40 2.47
C CYS A 397 -23.56 -15.34 3.10
N ASN A 398 -24.84 -15.63 3.30
CA ASN A 398 -25.79 -14.71 3.91
C ASN A 398 -25.37 -14.30 5.33
N LEU A 399 -24.94 -15.25 6.17
CA LEU A 399 -24.52 -14.97 7.56
C LEU A 399 -23.25 -14.12 7.67
N LYS A 400 -22.46 -14.03 6.60
CA LYS A 400 -21.28 -13.14 6.52
C LYS A 400 -21.67 -11.70 6.19
N LEU A 401 -22.82 -11.50 5.57
CA LEU A 401 -23.35 -10.19 5.20
C LEU A 401 -24.12 -9.61 6.39
N ARG A 402 -23.40 -8.92 7.27
CA ARG A 402 -23.96 -8.37 8.51
C ARG A 402 -24.23 -6.89 8.37
N THR A 403 -25.26 -6.42 9.07
CA THR A 403 -25.50 -4.98 9.25
C THR A 403 -24.22 -4.33 9.79
N PRO A 404 -23.80 -3.17 9.23
CA PRO A 404 -22.61 -2.48 9.69
C PRO A 404 -22.70 -2.13 11.17
N ASN A 405 -21.58 -2.26 11.87
CA ASN A 405 -21.43 -1.83 13.26
C ASN A 405 -20.69 -0.48 13.37
N PHE A 406 -20.65 0.27 12.27
CA PHE A 406 -20.03 1.58 12.25
C PHE A 406 -20.63 2.46 11.16
N VAL A 407 -20.41 3.77 11.30
CA VAL A 407 -20.69 4.78 10.27
C VAL A 407 -19.38 5.47 9.91
N PRO A 408 -18.97 5.49 8.63
CA PRO A 408 -17.81 6.26 8.22
C PRO A 408 -18.15 7.74 8.10
N CYS A 409 -17.27 8.58 8.61
CA CYS A 409 -17.21 10.01 8.37
C CYS A 409 -15.99 10.29 7.49
N PHE A 410 -16.25 10.67 6.25
CA PHE A 410 -15.25 10.93 5.23
C PHE A 410 -14.91 12.41 5.20
N LEU A 411 -13.62 12.70 5.34
CA LEU A 411 -13.04 14.01 5.10
C LEU A 411 -11.90 13.85 4.10
N HIS A 412 -11.67 14.84 3.25
CA HIS A 412 -10.62 14.78 2.23
C HIS A 412 -9.34 15.41 2.75
N ASN A 413 -8.24 14.65 2.77
CA ASN A 413 -6.98 15.06 3.39
C ASN A 413 -7.06 15.20 4.92
N LEU A 414 -7.98 14.44 5.54
CA LEU A 414 -8.22 14.40 7.00
C LEU A 414 -6.93 14.33 7.80
N SER A 415 -6.06 13.36 7.47
CA SER A 415 -4.90 13.03 8.28
C SER A 415 -3.95 14.20 8.48
N LYS A 416 -3.90 15.14 7.53
CA LYS A 416 -2.96 16.28 7.51
C LYS A 416 -3.56 17.58 8.07
N TYR A 417 -4.87 17.62 8.27
CA TYR A 417 -5.57 18.88 8.56
C TYR A 417 -6.64 18.69 9.64
N ASP A 418 -7.84 18.25 9.26
CA ASP A 418 -9.00 18.23 10.15
C ASP A 418 -8.83 17.30 11.35
N ALA A 419 -7.99 16.27 11.23
CA ALA A 419 -7.73 15.33 12.32
C ALA A 419 -7.22 16.04 13.58
N HIS A 420 -6.44 17.11 13.43
CA HIS A 420 -5.90 17.87 14.56
C HIS A 420 -6.99 18.60 15.35
N PHE A 421 -8.07 19.03 14.70
CA PHE A 421 -9.22 19.64 15.35
C PHE A 421 -10.13 18.61 16.00
N ILE A 422 -10.33 17.47 15.34
CA ILE A 422 -11.29 16.46 15.80
C ILE A 422 -10.73 15.70 17.00
N VAL A 423 -9.47 15.24 16.93
CA VAL A 423 -8.90 14.32 17.92
C VAL A 423 -8.80 14.96 19.30
N THR A 424 -8.51 16.26 19.39
CA THR A 424 -8.46 16.99 20.66
C THR A 424 -9.80 17.01 21.37
N GLU A 425 -10.89 16.95 20.61
CA GLU A 425 -12.26 17.02 21.11
C GLU A 425 -12.90 15.66 21.36
N LEU A 426 -12.24 14.53 21.06
CA LEU A 426 -12.83 13.19 21.28
C LEU A 426 -12.80 12.72 22.75
N GLY A 427 -12.02 13.39 23.61
CA GLY A 427 -11.76 13.01 25.00
C GLY A 427 -12.77 13.53 26.03
N TYR A 428 -13.94 14.01 25.60
CA TYR A 428 -14.93 14.62 26.51
C TYR A 428 -15.68 13.61 27.41
N ASP A 429 -15.61 12.31 27.09
CA ASP A 429 -16.24 11.22 27.84
C ASP A 429 -15.27 10.02 28.01
N THR A 430 -15.71 8.99 28.73
CA THR A 430 -14.93 7.77 28.99
C THR A 430 -15.06 6.71 27.88
N GLU A 431 -15.79 6.98 26.80
CA GLU A 431 -15.99 6.02 25.73
C GLU A 431 -14.69 5.79 24.95
N ARG A 432 -14.49 4.53 24.56
CA ARG A 432 -13.25 4.09 23.92
C ARG A 432 -12.98 4.84 22.62
N ILE A 433 -11.71 5.13 22.37
CA ILE A 433 -11.20 5.61 21.09
C ILE A 433 -10.27 4.52 20.51
N SER A 434 -10.37 4.27 19.22
CA SER A 434 -9.47 3.37 18.49
C SER A 434 -8.79 4.16 17.38
N VAL A 435 -7.47 4.05 17.25
CA VAL A 435 -6.68 4.81 16.29
C VAL A 435 -5.84 3.86 15.45
N ILE A 436 -5.72 4.15 14.15
CA ILE A 436 -4.75 3.55 13.23
C ILE A 436 -3.72 4.62 12.90
N PRO A 437 -2.60 4.68 13.65
CA PRO A 437 -1.58 5.71 13.45
C PRO A 437 -0.71 5.40 12.22
N ASN A 438 -0.24 6.46 11.54
CA ASN A 438 0.83 6.41 10.55
C ASN A 438 2.14 6.96 11.15
N SER A 439 2.04 8.03 11.93
CA SER A 439 3.09 8.58 12.78
C SER A 439 2.45 9.12 14.06
N GLU A 440 3.24 9.72 14.96
CA GLU A 440 2.74 10.35 16.19
C GLU A 440 1.76 11.51 15.91
N GLU A 441 1.96 12.21 14.79
CA GLU A 441 1.16 13.36 14.38
C GLU A 441 0.09 13.04 13.33
N MET A 442 0.21 11.89 12.65
CA MET A 442 -0.61 11.56 11.49
C MET A 442 -1.41 10.28 11.71
N TYR A 443 -2.74 10.39 11.70
CA TYR A 443 -3.66 9.25 11.87
C TYR A 443 -4.31 8.86 10.54
N ILE A 444 -4.19 7.60 10.12
CA ILE A 444 -4.83 7.09 8.88
C ILE A 444 -6.35 7.06 9.03
N SER A 445 -6.80 6.60 10.19
CA SER A 445 -8.21 6.56 10.57
C SER A 445 -8.29 6.46 12.08
N PHE A 446 -9.34 7.05 12.66
CA PHE A 446 -9.66 6.89 14.07
C PHE A 446 -11.16 6.71 14.24
N SER A 447 -11.55 6.06 15.32
CA SER A 447 -12.93 5.72 15.63
C SER A 447 -13.27 6.05 17.07
N LYS A 448 -14.44 6.65 17.27
CA LYS A 448 -15.04 6.84 18.58
C LYS A 448 -16.17 5.83 18.77
N TYR A 449 -16.16 5.16 19.91
CA TYR A 449 -17.25 4.27 20.29
C TYR A 449 -18.42 5.10 20.78
N ILE A 450 -19.60 4.82 20.23
CA ILE A 450 -20.88 5.38 20.69
C ILE A 450 -21.43 4.51 21.82
N ASN A 451 -21.11 3.22 21.77
CA ASN A 451 -21.37 2.21 22.79
C ASN A 451 -20.41 1.03 22.57
N SER A 452 -20.52 -0.02 23.38
CA SER A 452 -19.66 -1.22 23.30
C SER A 452 -19.61 -1.93 21.93
N LYS A 453 -20.57 -1.68 21.02
CA LYS A 453 -20.71 -2.40 19.75
C LYS A 453 -20.69 -1.51 18.50
N PHE A 454 -20.93 -0.21 18.64
CA PHE A 454 -21.11 0.71 17.51
C PHE A 454 -20.14 1.87 17.54
N THR A 455 -19.59 2.21 16.38
CA THR A 455 -18.54 3.24 16.27
C THR A 455 -18.84 4.24 15.16
N ILE A 456 -18.41 5.48 15.34
CA ILE A 456 -18.17 6.37 14.22
C ILE A 456 -16.70 6.29 13.83
N ARG A 457 -16.41 6.20 12.53
CA ARG A 457 -15.04 6.09 12.02
C ARG A 457 -14.71 7.23 11.09
N PHE A 458 -13.73 8.05 11.46
CA PHE A 458 -13.20 9.11 10.60
C PHE A 458 -12.17 8.53 9.64
N VAL A 459 -12.32 8.84 8.36
CA VAL A 459 -11.53 8.24 7.28
C VAL A 459 -11.06 9.31 6.30
N ASP A 460 -9.76 9.29 6.00
CA ASP A 460 -9.15 10.14 4.99
C ASP A 460 -9.42 9.62 3.57
N THR A 461 -10.21 10.36 2.79
CA THR A 461 -10.50 9.98 1.40
C THR A 461 -9.31 10.18 0.45
N TYR A 462 -8.33 11.02 0.79
CA TYR A 462 -7.12 11.24 -0.02
C TYR A 462 -6.28 9.96 -0.15
N ARG A 463 -6.40 9.04 0.80
CA ARG A 463 -5.73 7.72 0.76
C ARG A 463 -6.28 6.80 -0.32
N PHE A 464 -7.54 6.97 -0.72
CA PHE A 464 -8.15 6.23 -1.83
C PHE A 464 -8.05 6.98 -3.15
N MET A 465 -8.08 8.31 -3.08
CA MET A 465 -8.04 9.20 -4.24
C MET A 465 -6.98 10.28 -4.01
N SER A 466 -5.72 9.93 -4.28
CA SER A 466 -4.55 10.77 -4.03
C SER A 466 -4.41 11.88 -5.08
N SER A 467 -5.40 12.78 -5.13
CA SER A 467 -5.46 13.91 -6.06
C SER A 467 -6.28 15.03 -5.42
N SER A 468 -5.99 16.27 -5.82
CA SER A 468 -6.73 17.43 -5.31
C SER A 468 -8.22 17.36 -5.66
N LEU A 469 -9.09 17.94 -4.82
CA LEU A 469 -10.53 18.07 -5.10
C LEU A 469 -10.79 18.75 -6.47
N SER A 470 -9.98 19.74 -6.85
CA SER A 470 -10.06 20.37 -8.18
C SER A 470 -9.86 19.38 -9.32
N THR A 471 -8.85 18.49 -9.21
CA THR A 471 -8.58 17.44 -10.20
C THR A 471 -9.70 16.40 -10.22
N LEU A 472 -10.17 15.98 -9.04
CA LEU A 472 -11.25 15.01 -8.92
C LEU A 472 -12.56 15.53 -9.53
N ALA A 473 -12.91 16.79 -9.25
CA ALA A 473 -14.09 17.43 -9.82
C ALA A 473 -13.99 17.62 -11.34
N ALA A 474 -12.82 18.02 -11.84
CA ALA A 474 -12.57 18.12 -13.28
C ALA A 474 -12.76 16.77 -13.99
N ASN A 475 -12.26 15.68 -13.41
CA ASN A 475 -12.41 14.33 -13.95
C ASN A 475 -13.87 13.82 -13.95
N LEU A 476 -14.71 14.34 -13.07
CA LEU A 476 -16.13 14.01 -13.01
C LEU A 476 -16.99 14.87 -13.95
N SER A 477 -16.46 15.98 -14.45
CA SER A 477 -17.22 16.92 -15.28
C SER A 477 -17.62 16.28 -16.61
N THR A 478 -18.94 16.27 -16.86
CA THR A 478 -19.57 15.87 -18.12
C THR A 478 -20.38 17.06 -18.64
N ALA A 479 -20.74 17.06 -19.94
CA ALA A 479 -21.50 18.16 -20.54
C ALA A 479 -22.84 18.44 -19.82
N ASP A 480 -23.44 17.41 -19.22
CA ASP A 480 -24.71 17.46 -18.49
C ASP A 480 -24.54 17.51 -16.96
N PHE A 481 -23.31 17.47 -16.44
CA PHE A 481 -22.98 17.35 -15.01
C PHE A 481 -23.69 16.19 -14.28
N GLY A 482 -24.17 15.16 -14.99
CA GLY A 482 -24.97 14.07 -14.41
C GLY A 482 -24.27 13.23 -13.34
N LYS A 483 -22.94 13.35 -13.21
CA LYS A 483 -22.17 12.72 -12.13
C LYS A 483 -22.26 13.48 -10.80
N PHE A 484 -22.61 14.77 -10.79
CA PHE A 484 -22.73 15.61 -9.59
C PHE A 484 -24.15 15.56 -8.99
N ARG A 485 -24.63 14.34 -8.72
CA ARG A 485 -26.02 14.08 -8.34
C ARG A 485 -26.47 14.82 -7.09
N GLU A 486 -25.60 14.92 -6.07
CA GLU A 486 -25.95 15.59 -4.82
C GLU A 486 -25.95 17.12 -4.95
N ILE A 487 -25.05 17.67 -5.76
CA ILE A 487 -25.00 19.11 -6.05
C ILE A 487 -26.24 19.54 -6.86
N ALA A 488 -26.63 18.75 -7.86
CA ALA A 488 -27.79 19.01 -8.71
C ALA A 488 -29.13 18.99 -7.97
N LYS A 489 -29.19 18.47 -6.73
CA LYS A 489 -30.40 18.56 -5.89
C LYS A 489 -30.58 19.94 -5.26
N VAL A 490 -29.51 20.71 -5.14
CA VAL A 490 -29.48 21.99 -4.43
C VAL A 490 -29.41 23.17 -5.39
N PHE A 491 -28.63 23.03 -6.47
CA PHE A 491 -28.34 24.11 -7.40
C PHE A 491 -29.07 23.94 -8.74
N ALA A 492 -29.46 25.07 -9.33
CA ALA A 492 -30.08 25.08 -10.65
C ALA A 492 -29.05 24.72 -11.74
N PRO A 493 -29.48 24.20 -12.91
CA PRO A 493 -28.59 23.85 -14.01
C PRO A 493 -27.67 24.98 -14.46
N ASN A 494 -28.13 26.24 -14.37
CA ASN A 494 -27.34 27.43 -14.73
C ASN A 494 -26.14 27.66 -13.79
N ASP A 495 -26.22 27.22 -12.54
CA ASP A 495 -25.17 27.39 -11.54
C ASP A 495 -24.16 26.24 -11.56
N MET A 496 -24.54 25.09 -12.13
CA MET A 496 -23.72 23.86 -12.17
C MET A 496 -22.29 24.08 -12.69
N PRO A 497 -22.04 24.87 -13.75
CA PRO A 497 -20.67 25.15 -14.21
C PRO A 497 -19.79 25.82 -13.15
N LEU A 498 -20.38 26.55 -12.20
CA LEU A 498 -19.69 27.24 -11.12
C LEU A 498 -19.53 26.33 -9.89
N VAL A 499 -20.62 25.73 -9.41
CA VAL A 499 -20.66 24.99 -8.13
C VAL A 499 -20.01 23.60 -8.18
N THR A 500 -19.65 23.12 -9.37
CA THR A 500 -18.91 21.86 -9.55
C THR A 500 -17.39 22.06 -9.61
N ARG A 501 -16.90 23.30 -9.50
CA ARG A 501 -15.48 23.60 -9.43
C ARG A 501 -15.03 23.72 -7.97
N LYS A 502 -13.73 23.61 -7.74
CA LYS A 502 -13.16 23.96 -6.43
C LYS A 502 -13.39 25.46 -6.18
N GLY A 503 -13.99 25.79 -5.03
CA GLY A 503 -14.15 27.17 -4.59
C GLY A 503 -12.80 27.87 -4.37
N VAL A 504 -12.78 29.19 -4.55
CA VAL A 504 -11.62 30.03 -4.21
C VAL A 504 -11.95 30.76 -2.92
N TYR A 505 -11.13 30.55 -1.89
CA TYR A 505 -11.28 31.17 -0.58
C TYR A 505 -9.95 31.81 -0.16
N PRO A 506 -9.92 33.09 0.25
CA PRO A 506 -8.69 33.83 0.52
C PRO A 506 -8.16 33.50 1.92
N TYR A 507 -7.60 32.29 2.09
CA TYR A 507 -7.18 31.77 3.40
C TYR A 507 -6.16 32.68 4.14
N GLU A 508 -5.22 33.31 3.44
CA GLU A 508 -4.22 34.18 4.07
C GLU A 508 -4.78 35.53 4.53
N TYR A 509 -5.81 36.03 3.83
CA TYR A 509 -6.50 37.27 4.20
C TYR A 509 -7.40 37.04 5.43
N THR A 510 -8.06 35.90 5.50
CA THR A 510 -8.94 35.55 6.63
C THR A 510 -8.11 35.10 7.83
N ASP A 511 -7.61 36.05 8.61
CA ASP A 511 -6.81 35.81 9.82
C ASP A 511 -7.57 36.03 11.15
N SER A 512 -8.84 36.46 11.08
CA SER A 512 -9.68 36.76 12.24
C SER A 512 -11.18 36.66 11.94
N TRP A 513 -12.00 36.62 13.00
CA TRP A 513 -13.46 36.66 12.90
C TRP A 513 -13.99 37.94 12.26
N ASP A 514 -13.32 39.08 12.47
CA ASP A 514 -13.75 40.37 11.93
C ASP A 514 -13.73 40.38 10.39
N LYS A 515 -12.73 39.69 9.79
CA LYS A 515 -12.64 39.51 8.33
C LYS A 515 -13.82 38.77 7.72
N LEU A 516 -14.49 37.91 8.50
CA LEU A 516 -15.69 37.19 8.05
C LEU A 516 -16.96 38.06 8.06
N SER A 517 -16.90 39.22 8.73
CA SER A 517 -18.00 40.18 8.82
C SER A 517 -17.90 41.29 7.78
N GLU A 518 -16.81 41.33 6.99
CA GLU A 518 -16.63 42.30 5.91
C GLU A 518 -17.68 42.08 4.81
N THR A 519 -18.23 43.18 4.29
CA THR A 519 -19.28 43.15 3.26
C THR A 519 -18.73 43.26 1.84
N SER A 520 -17.42 43.41 1.69
CA SER A 520 -16.71 43.54 0.41
C SER A 520 -15.61 42.50 0.31
N LEU A 521 -15.32 42.05 -0.92
CA LEU A 521 -14.22 41.14 -1.19
C LEU A 521 -12.87 41.84 -0.98
N PRO A 522 -11.83 41.12 -0.52
CA PRO A 522 -10.47 41.66 -0.44
C PRO A 522 -9.92 42.02 -1.81
N GLU A 523 -8.87 42.82 -1.84
CA GLU A 523 -8.19 43.15 -3.09
C GLU A 523 -7.63 41.89 -3.76
N ARG A 524 -7.50 41.91 -5.09
CA ARG A 524 -7.00 40.75 -5.84
C ARG A 524 -5.59 40.33 -5.42
N SER A 525 -4.77 41.27 -4.95
CA SER A 525 -3.44 41.06 -4.38
C SER A 525 -3.46 40.26 -3.07
N GLU A 526 -4.56 40.30 -2.33
CA GLU A 526 -4.73 39.61 -1.04
C GLU A 526 -5.48 38.27 -1.20
N PHE A 527 -5.92 37.95 -2.41
CA PHE A 527 -6.73 36.76 -2.71
C PHE A 527 -5.91 35.49 -2.97
N PHE A 528 -4.66 35.67 -3.41
CA PHE A 528 -3.78 34.58 -3.82
C PHE A 528 -2.43 34.76 -3.12
N SER A 529 -1.99 33.70 -2.46
CA SER A 529 -0.60 33.52 -2.00
C SER A 529 0.30 33.21 -3.19
#